data_AF-A0A419KEV8-F1
#
_entry.id   AF-A0A419KEV8-F1
#
_cell.length_a   1.000
_cell.length_b   1.000
_cell.length_c   1.000
_cell.angle_alpha   90.00
_cell.angle_beta   90.00
_cell.angle_gamma   90.00
#
_symmetry.space_group_name_H-M   'P 1'
#
loop_
_entity.id
_entity.type
_entity.pdbx_description
1 polymer ?
#
loop_
_entity_poly.entity_id
_entity_poly.type
_entity_poly.pdbx_seq_one_letter_code
_entity_poly.pdbx_strand_id
1 'polypeptide(L)' 'MVKKIKIYTKATGEVFAEILEEKNPKTAEEIWNSLPIRARANTWGEEIYFPIPVYLE' A
#
# COMPACT_ATOMS: atom_id res chain seq x y z
N MET A 1 10.59 1.00 15.39
CA MET A 1 11.09 1.59 14.13
C MET A 1 9.91 1.60 13.17
N VAL A 2 9.67 2.69 12.45
CA VAL A 2 8.51 2.79 11.54
C VAL A 2 8.80 2.03 10.24
N LYS A 3 7.91 1.10 9.86
CA LYS A 3 7.99 0.39 8.59
C LYS A 3 7.71 1.36 7.43
N LYS A 4 8.61 1.38 6.44
CA LYS A 4 8.47 2.21 5.23
C LYS A 4 8.29 1.33 4.01
N ILE A 5 7.34 1.71 3.17
CA ILE A 5 7.12 1.07 1.87
C ILE A 5 7.46 2.03 0.74
N LYS A 6 7.88 1.46 -0.38
CA LYS A 6 8.09 2.17 -1.63
C LYS A 6 6.94 1.86 -2.59
N ILE A 7 6.26 2.90 -3.02
CA ILE A 7 5.22 2.87 -4.04
C ILE A 7 5.85 3.40 -5.33
N TYR A 8 5.70 2.68 -6.43
CA TYR A 8 6.25 3.10 -7.71
C TYR A 8 5.19 3.08 -8.80
N THR A 9 5.09 4.18 -9.54
CA THR A 9 4.35 4.25 -10.79
C THR A 9 5.19 4.93 -11.86
N LYS A 10 4.90 4.68 -13.14
CA LYS A 10 5.57 5.40 -14.23
C LYS A 10 5.29 6.91 -14.22
N ALA A 11 4.14 7.32 -13.70
CA ALA A 11 3.71 8.72 -13.69
C ALA A 11 4.35 9.53 -12.55
N THR A 12 4.51 8.92 -11.38
CA THR A 12 4.99 9.60 -10.15
C THR A 12 6.44 9.29 -9.80
N GLY A 13 7.03 8.23 -10.38
CA GLY A 13 8.31 7.71 -9.91
C GLY A 13 8.17 7.01 -8.56
N GLU A 14 9.24 7.04 -7.75
CA GLU A 14 9.27 6.44 -6.42
C GLU A 14 8.68 7.39 -5.38
N VAL A 15 7.72 6.89 -4.61
CA VAL A 15 7.11 7.57 -3.48
C VAL A 15 7.27 6.67 -2.26
N PHE A 16 7.64 7.25 -1.12
CA PHE A 16 7.78 6.52 0.13
C PHE A 16 6.60 6.83 1.05
N ALA A 17 6.07 5.79 1.68
CA ALA A 17 5.01 5.91 2.67
C ALA A 17 5.39 5.16 3.96
N GLU A 18 4.85 5.63 5.08
CA GLU A 18 5.02 5.01 6.39
C GLU A 18 3.78 4.17 6.73
N ILE A 19 3.99 2.96 7.23
CA ILE A 19 2.91 2.13 7.76
C ILE A 19 2.75 2.46 9.24
N LEU A 20 1.57 2.94 9.61
CA LEU A 20 1.17 3.27 10.97
C LEU A 20 0.58 2.02 11.66
N GLU A 21 1.46 1.13 12.14
CA GLU A 21 1.10 -0.16 12.75
C GLU A 21 0.18 -0.01 13.97
N GLU A 22 0.28 1.11 14.70
CA GLU A 22 -0.51 1.38 15.90
C GLU A 22 -1.98 1.72 15.61
N LYS A 23 -2.30 2.17 14.39
CA LYS A 23 -3.67 2.56 14.05
C LYS A 23 -4.53 1.39 13.63
N ASN A 24 -3.94 0.42 12.91
CA ASN A 24 -4.64 -0.78 12.48
C ASN A 24 -3.65 -1.94 12.31
N PRO A 25 -3.28 -2.62 13.40
CA PRO A 25 -2.15 -3.55 13.42
C PRO A 25 -2.36 -4.75 12.49
N LYS A 26 -3.56 -5.31 12.44
CA LYS A 26 -3.87 -6.46 11.55
C LYS A 26 -3.72 -6.10 10.08
N THR A 27 -4.28 -4.95 9.68
CA THR A 27 -4.17 -4.47 8.29
C THR A 27 -2.72 -4.14 7.92
N ALA A 28 -1.98 -3.50 8.82
CA ALA A 28 -0.58 -3.17 8.62
C ALA A 28 0.30 -4.42 8.41
N GLU A 29 0.09 -5.45 9.25
CA GLU A 29 0.82 -6.73 9.16
C GLU A 29 0.54 -7.45 7.85
N GLU A 30 -0.73 -7.61 7.47
CA GLU A 30 -1.10 -8.31 6.23
C GLU A 30 -0.61 -7.58 4.97
N ILE A 31 -0.68 -6.25 4.95
CA ILE A 31 -0.10 -5.47 3.84
C ILE A 31 1.40 -5.72 3.77
N TRP A 32 2.11 -5.66 4.90
CA TRP A 32 3.57 -5.86 4.95
C TRP A 32 3.98 -7.25 4.46
N ASN A 33 3.29 -8.29 4.93
CA ASN A 33 3.57 -9.69 4.57
C ASN A 33 3.23 -9.99 3.11
N SER A 34 2.29 -9.24 2.51
CA SER A 34 1.90 -9.38 1.10
C SER A 34 2.85 -8.69 0.11
N LEU A 35 3.83 -7.91 0.58
CA LEU A 35 4.80 -7.27 -0.30
C LEU A 35 5.76 -8.29 -0.94
N PRO A 36 6.17 -8.08 -2.20
CA PRO A 36 5.81 -6.98 -3.09
C PRO A 36 4.45 -7.17 -3.78
N ILE A 37 3.69 -6.08 -3.94
CA ILE A 37 2.39 -6.08 -4.62
C ILE A 37 2.51 -5.37 -5.98
N ARG A 38 1.94 -5.97 -7.03
CA ARG A 38 1.84 -5.37 -8.36
C ARG A 38 0.41 -5.43 -8.86
N ALA A 39 -0.17 -4.27 -9.17
CA ALA A 39 -1.52 -4.14 -9.67
C ALA A 39 -1.65 -2.99 -10.68
N ARG A 40 -2.79 -2.94 -11.38
CA ARG A 40 -3.17 -1.81 -12.23
C ARG A 40 -3.98 -0.83 -11.38
N ALA A 41 -3.49 0.39 -11.24
CA ALA A 41 -4.21 1.47 -10.58
C ALA A 41 -5.41 1.93 -11.42
N ASN A 42 -6.54 2.10 -10.75
CA ASN A 42 -7.70 2.87 -11.21
C ASN A 42 -7.64 4.27 -10.60
N THR A 43 -8.33 5.23 -11.22
CA THR A 43 -8.41 6.62 -10.75
C THR A 43 -9.84 6.96 -10.34
N TRP A 44 -9.99 7.70 -9.25
CA TRP A 44 -11.25 8.30 -8.84
C TRP A 44 -10.98 9.73 -8.38
N GLY A 45 -11.33 10.73 -9.19
CA GLY A 45 -11.01 12.13 -8.88
C GLY A 45 -9.50 12.32 -8.72
N GLU A 46 -9.08 12.75 -7.53
CA GLU A 46 -7.67 12.94 -7.16
C GLU A 46 -7.02 11.70 -6.51
N GLU A 47 -7.72 10.57 -6.46
CA GLU A 47 -7.25 9.33 -5.81
C GLU A 47 -6.88 8.25 -6.81
N ILE A 48 -5.89 7.41 -6.44
CA ILE A 48 -5.62 6.13 -7.08
C ILE A 48 -5.94 4.98 -6.13
N TYR A 49 -6.53 3.92 -6.67
CA TYR A 49 -6.82 2.70 -5.91
C TYR A 49 -6.66 1.46 -6.78
N PHE A 50 -6.36 0.33 -6.16
CA PHE A 50 -6.22 -0.95 -6.85
C PHE A 50 -6.48 -2.11 -5.89
N PRO A 51 -6.97 -3.24 -6.39
CA PRO A 51 -7.09 -4.44 -5.57
C PRO A 51 -5.69 -4.94 -5.18
N ILE A 52 -5.58 -5.43 -3.95
CA ILE A 52 -4.39 -6.07 -3.40
C ILE A 52 -4.79 -7.45 -2.84
N PRO A 53 -3.87 -8.42 -2.73
CA PRO A 53 -4.19 -9.77 -2.23
C PRO A 53 -4.32 -9.82 -0.69
N VAL A 54 -4.99 -8.83 -0.09
CA VAL A 54 -5.25 -8.75 1.35
C VAL A 54 -6.75 -8.88 1.58
N TYR A 55 -7.15 -9.88 2.36
CA TYR A 55 -8.53 -10.16 2.71
C TYR A 55 -8.63 -10.27 4.23
N LEU A 56 -9.43 -9.40 4.83
CA LEU A 56 -9.67 -9.34 6.27
C LEU A 56 -11.17 -9.35 6.52
N GLU A 57 -11.59 -10.03 7.58
CA GLU A 57 -12.96 -10.02 8.10
C GLU A 57 -13.18 -8.91 9.14
#